data_AF-A0A642V2Z7-F1
#
_entry.id   AF-A0A642V2Z7-F1
#
_cell.length_a   1.000
_cell.length_b   1.000
_cell.length_c   1.000
_cell.angle_alpha   90.00
_cell.angle_beta   90.00
_cell.angle_gamma   90.00
#
_symmetry.space_group_name_H-M   'P 1'
#
loop_
_entity.id
_entity.type
_entity.pdbx_description
1 polymer ?
#
loop_
_entity_poly.entity_id
_entity_poly.type
_entity_poly.pdbx_seq_one_letter_code
_entity_poly.pdbx_strand_id
1 'polypeptide(L)'
;MHLLSLKNLRHVVWPGNFTGKIPYHQLETINVQYLHPRLALKRLQDLTIYEYQELTRRNLPHLRRVEVTPPPRGLSFYNVSDHLTLAQQAQLHSLKGRNFSITNTSPLQNLKVLHMTVGEPMHKFFSLPPAVEELEIWSSARLTSPTYTSVAPSTSSLNALSSC
;
A
#
# COMPACT_ATOMS: atom_id res chain seq x y z
N MET A 1 34.89 1.54 -19.17
CA MET A 1 33.74 2.29 -19.73
C MET A 1 33.66 3.64 -19.04
N HIS A 2 33.97 4.72 -19.75
CA HIS A 2 33.70 6.08 -19.28
C HIS A 2 32.19 6.31 -19.38
N LEU A 3 31.50 6.32 -18.23
CA LEU A 3 30.13 6.82 -18.16
C LEU A 3 30.16 8.29 -18.57
N LEU A 4 29.67 8.58 -19.78
CA LEU A 4 29.30 9.92 -20.21
C LEU A 4 28.63 10.62 -19.03
N SER A 5 29.10 11.82 -18.70
CA SER A 5 28.48 12.64 -17.65
C SER A 5 27.03 12.88 -18.04
N LEU A 6 26.11 12.07 -17.52
CA LEU A 6 24.68 12.18 -17.74
C LEU A 6 24.17 13.39 -16.96
N LYS A 7 24.50 14.58 -17.44
CA LYS A 7 23.95 15.83 -16.92
C LYS A 7 22.46 15.83 -17.23
N ASN A 8 21.63 16.02 -16.20
CA ASN A 8 20.16 16.10 -16.27
C ASN A 8 19.44 14.75 -16.37
N LEU A 9 20.00 13.67 -15.83
CA LEU A 9 19.23 12.44 -15.70
C LEU A 9 18.16 12.60 -14.62
N ARG A 10 16.89 12.74 -15.05
CA ARG A 10 15.74 12.92 -14.17
C ARG A 10 14.87 11.68 -14.03
N HIS A 11 14.82 10.85 -15.07
CA HIS A 11 13.95 9.69 -15.15
C HIS A 11 14.78 8.45 -15.42
N VAL A 12 14.52 7.39 -14.67
CA VAL A 12 15.11 6.07 -14.86
C VAL A 12 14.02 5.03 -14.84
N VAL A 13 13.98 4.20 -15.88
CA VAL A 13 13.18 2.98 -15.91
C VAL A 13 14.16 1.84 -16.12
N TRP A 14 14.26 0.94 -15.15
CA TRP A 14 15.20 -0.17 -15.21
C TRP A 14 14.62 -1.41 -14.49
N PRO A 15 14.21 -2.44 -15.23
CA PRO A 15 13.52 -3.60 -14.65
C PRO A 15 14.44 -4.58 -13.88
N GLY A 16 15.71 -4.26 -13.63
CA GLY A 16 16.65 -5.13 -12.92
C GLY A 16 17.32 -4.50 -11.69
N ASN A 17 18.37 -5.15 -11.18
CA ASN A 17 19.18 -4.62 -10.08
C ASN A 17 20.01 -3.42 -10.54
N PHE A 18 19.86 -2.30 -9.85
CA PHE A 18 20.44 -1.02 -10.25
C PHE A 18 21.70 -0.70 -9.41
N THR A 19 22.89 -0.98 -9.94
CA THR A 19 24.18 -0.89 -9.20
C THR A 19 25.25 0.01 -9.87
N GLY A 20 24.88 0.86 -10.84
CA GLY A 20 25.82 1.72 -11.58
C GLY A 20 26.21 3.05 -10.89
N LYS A 21 27.24 3.73 -11.42
CA LYS A 21 27.62 5.10 -11.02
C LYS A 21 26.77 6.14 -11.75
N ILE A 22 25.56 6.37 -11.26
CA ILE A 22 24.58 7.28 -11.86
C ILE A 22 24.39 8.49 -10.93
N PRO A 23 24.12 9.70 -11.43
CA PRO A 23 23.87 10.87 -10.58
C PRO A 23 22.49 10.82 -9.89
N TYR A 24 22.34 9.93 -8.90
CA TYR A 24 21.08 9.66 -8.18
C TYR A 24 20.41 10.90 -7.56
N HIS A 25 21.19 11.91 -7.22
CA HIS A 25 20.70 13.16 -6.64
C HIS A 25 19.84 14.00 -7.61
N GLN A 26 19.89 13.70 -8.91
CA GLN A 26 19.14 14.39 -9.96
C GLN A 26 17.81 13.71 -10.28
N LEU A 27 17.61 12.48 -9.81
CA LEU A 27 16.46 11.66 -10.17
C LEU A 27 15.19 12.17 -9.50
N GLU A 28 14.17 12.38 -10.32
CA GLU A 28 12.81 12.79 -9.96
C GLU A 28 11.85 11.60 -10.07
N THR A 29 12.07 10.70 -11.03
CA THR A 29 11.26 9.49 -11.24
C THR A 29 12.15 8.25 -11.36
N ILE A 30 11.81 7.21 -10.62
CA ILE A 30 12.50 5.92 -10.68
C ILE A 30 11.47 4.79 -10.76
N ASN A 31 11.67 3.90 -11.72
CA ASN A 31 10.99 2.62 -11.80
C ASN A 31 12.02 1.49 -11.79
N VAL A 32 12.09 0.71 -10.72
CA VAL A 32 13.13 -0.31 -10.49
C VAL A 32 12.61 -1.57 -9.81
N GLN A 33 13.29 -2.69 -10.02
CA GLN A 33 13.04 -3.89 -9.23
C GLN A 33 13.51 -3.69 -7.78
N TYR A 34 14.75 -3.23 -7.62
CA TYR A 34 15.37 -3.04 -6.32
C TYR A 34 16.05 -1.66 -6.22
N LEU A 35 15.73 -0.93 -5.15
CA LEU A 35 16.38 0.32 -4.81
C LEU A 35 17.54 0.07 -3.82
N HIS A 36 18.78 0.37 -4.20
CA HIS A 36 19.90 0.14 -3.29
C HIS A 36 19.87 1.09 -2.07
N PRO A 37 20.13 0.64 -0.82
CA PRO A 37 19.94 1.46 0.40
C PRO A 37 20.83 2.70 0.47
N ARG A 38 22.00 2.68 -0.18
CA ARG A 38 22.98 3.77 -0.15
C ARG A 38 22.72 4.90 -1.17
N LEU A 39 21.63 4.84 -1.93
CA LEU A 39 21.34 5.82 -2.98
C LEU A 39 20.80 7.12 -2.39
N ALA A 40 21.44 8.25 -2.72
CA ALA A 40 21.01 9.58 -2.31
C ALA A 40 19.97 10.13 -3.29
N LEU A 41 18.69 10.02 -2.91
CA LEU A 41 17.52 10.28 -3.76
C LEU A 41 16.79 11.56 -3.34
N LYS A 42 17.54 12.66 -3.25
CA LYS A 42 17.07 13.92 -2.65
C LYS A 42 15.94 14.60 -3.43
N ARG A 43 15.81 14.32 -4.73
CA ARG A 43 14.81 14.93 -5.63
C ARG A 43 13.69 13.98 -6.05
N LEU A 44 13.71 12.74 -5.53
CA LEU A 44 12.77 11.72 -5.94
C LEU A 44 11.35 12.12 -5.55
N GLN A 45 10.48 12.15 -6.55
CA GLN A 45 9.05 12.45 -6.41
C GLN A 45 8.22 11.20 -6.67
N ASP A 46 8.63 10.39 -7.65
CA ASP A 46 7.87 9.25 -8.13
C ASP A 46 8.70 7.98 -8.05
N LEU A 47 8.19 7.00 -7.31
CA LEU A 47 8.84 5.72 -7.12
C LEU A 47 7.91 4.58 -7.48
N THR A 48 8.30 3.80 -8.48
CA THR A 48 7.72 2.49 -8.77
C THR A 48 8.73 1.42 -8.36
N ILE A 49 8.33 0.50 -7.50
CA ILE A 49 9.14 -0.64 -7.08
C ILE A 49 8.43 -1.96 -7.39
N TYR A 50 9.13 -2.88 -8.05
CA TYR A 50 8.59 -4.22 -8.32
C TYR A 50 8.78 -5.17 -7.16
N GLU A 51 9.77 -4.94 -6.29
CA GLU A 51 9.93 -5.71 -5.06
C GLU A 51 9.73 -4.86 -3.82
N TYR A 52 9.20 -5.52 -2.80
CA TYR A 52 8.86 -4.93 -1.53
C TYR A 52 10.10 -4.39 -0.79
N GLN A 53 10.08 -3.13 -0.32
CA GLN A 53 11.19 -2.52 0.42
C GLN A 53 10.78 -1.53 1.51
N GLU A 54 11.48 -1.57 2.63
CA GLU A 54 11.38 -0.56 3.69
C GLU A 54 12.01 0.78 3.24
N LEU A 55 11.21 1.85 3.19
CA LEU A 55 11.65 3.20 2.81
C LEU A 55 11.82 4.14 4.02
N THR A 56 11.45 3.70 5.22
CA THR A 56 11.54 4.47 6.48
C THR A 56 12.94 5.00 6.76
N ARG A 57 13.97 4.21 6.39
CA ARG A 57 15.38 4.54 6.60
C ARG A 57 15.95 5.49 5.54
N ARG A 58 15.12 5.92 4.58
CA ARG A 58 15.54 6.77 3.45
C ARG A 58 15.03 8.19 3.64
N ASN A 59 15.91 9.15 3.40
CA ASN A 59 15.50 10.53 3.29
C ASN A 59 14.96 10.80 1.87
N LEU A 60 13.63 10.85 1.74
CA LEU A 60 12.91 11.11 0.49
C LEU A 60 11.98 12.32 0.67
N PRO A 61 12.53 13.55 0.76
CA PRO A 61 11.79 14.74 1.23
C PRO A 61 10.80 15.32 0.21
N HIS A 62 10.73 14.73 -0.99
CA HIS A 62 9.87 15.18 -2.07
C HIS A 62 9.01 14.06 -2.64
N LEU A 63 8.98 12.90 -1.98
CA LEU A 63 8.24 11.72 -2.45
C LEU A 63 6.74 12.02 -2.43
N ARG A 64 6.11 11.99 -3.60
CA ARG A 64 4.68 12.28 -3.77
C ARG A 64 3.90 11.07 -4.27
N ARG A 65 4.54 10.19 -5.04
CA ARG A 65 3.89 9.03 -5.65
C ARG A 65 4.69 7.78 -5.37
N VAL A 66 4.02 6.77 -4.84
CA VAL A 66 4.58 5.44 -4.63
C VAL A 66 3.67 4.43 -5.30
N GLU A 67 4.27 3.58 -6.13
CA GLU A 67 3.64 2.43 -6.73
C GLU A 67 4.43 1.18 -6.37
N VAL A 68 3.76 0.21 -5.75
CA VAL A 68 4.36 -1.09 -5.41
C VAL A 68 3.69 -2.17 -6.24
N THR A 69 4.46 -2.76 -7.15
CA THR A 69 3.99 -3.81 -8.06
C THR A 69 4.68 -5.12 -7.71
N PRO A 70 4.29 -5.79 -6.60
CA PRO A 70 4.98 -7.00 -6.14
C PRO A 70 4.96 -8.08 -7.22
N PRO A 71 5.98 -8.96 -7.29
CA PRO A 71 5.96 -10.09 -8.20
C PRO A 71 4.76 -11.00 -7.86
N PRO A 72 4.24 -11.76 -8.83
CA PRO A 72 3.05 -12.61 -8.67
C PRO A 72 3.18 -13.72 -7.60
N ARG A 73 4.36 -13.88 -6.96
CA ARG A 73 4.68 -14.96 -6.03
C ARG A 73 5.09 -14.38 -4.68
N GLY A 74 4.12 -14.17 -3.79
CA GLY A 74 4.36 -13.72 -2.43
C GLY A 74 3.19 -12.89 -1.88
N LEU A 75 2.22 -13.57 -1.26
CA LEU A 75 1.02 -12.99 -0.62
C LEU A 75 1.33 -12.40 0.75
N SER A 76 2.47 -11.74 0.95
CA SER A 76 2.74 -11.06 2.21
C SER A 76 2.07 -9.70 2.18
N PHE A 77 0.95 -9.59 2.88
CA PHE A 77 0.30 -8.32 3.18
C PHE A 77 1.23 -7.50 4.07
N TYR A 78 1.45 -6.24 3.72
CA TYR A 78 2.32 -5.33 4.48
C TYR A 78 1.59 -4.05 4.85
N ASN A 79 1.95 -3.45 5.99
CA ASN A 79 1.34 -2.21 6.43
C ASN A 79 2.16 -1.02 5.94
N VAL A 80 1.52 -0.07 5.25
CA VAL A 80 2.17 1.17 4.77
C VAL A 80 2.94 1.90 5.88
N SER A 81 2.45 1.83 7.12
CA SER A 81 3.06 2.47 8.29
C SER A 81 4.42 1.91 8.66
N ASP A 82 4.70 0.64 8.31
CA ASP A 82 5.98 -0.01 8.61
C ASP A 82 7.09 0.43 7.63
N HIS A 83 6.73 1.23 6.63
CA HIS A 83 7.50 1.34 5.41
C HIS A 83 7.71 2.76 4.93
N LEU A 84 6.83 3.67 5.33
CA LEU A 84 6.99 5.09 5.14
C LEU A 84 7.00 5.78 6.50
N THR A 85 7.92 6.72 6.68
CA THR A 85 7.88 7.61 7.85
C THR A 85 6.60 8.44 7.83
N LEU A 86 6.17 8.93 8.99
CA LEU A 86 5.00 9.82 9.08
C LEU A 86 5.14 11.05 8.17
N ALA A 87 6.35 11.62 8.08
CA ALA A 87 6.64 12.73 7.19
C ALA A 87 6.46 12.35 5.71
N GLN A 88 6.91 11.15 5.32
CA GLN A 88 6.70 10.64 3.95
C GLN A 88 5.22 10.38 3.67
N GLN A 89 4.48 9.83 4.63
CA GLN A 89 3.03 9.61 4.50
C GLN A 89 2.28 10.94 4.32
N ALA A 90 2.64 11.97 5.09
CA ALA A 90 2.01 13.29 5.04
C ALA A 90 2.16 14.02 3.70
N GLN A 91 3.21 13.76 2.93
CA GLN A 91 3.43 14.39 1.63
C GLN A 91 2.93 13.55 0.43
N LEU A 92 2.51 12.30 0.66
CA LEU A 92 2.03 11.43 -0.41
C LEU A 92 0.73 11.97 -1.01
N HIS A 93 0.67 11.96 -2.34
CA HIS A 93 -0.50 12.30 -3.14
C HIS A 93 -1.09 11.07 -3.82
N SER A 94 -0.26 10.08 -4.15
CA SER A 94 -0.69 8.83 -4.79
C SER A 94 0.01 7.63 -4.14
N LEU A 95 -0.78 6.63 -3.80
CA LEU A 95 -0.31 5.34 -3.33
C LEU A 95 -1.04 4.25 -4.12
N LYS A 96 -0.29 3.51 -4.94
CA LYS A 96 -0.83 2.42 -5.74
C LYS A 96 -0.09 1.13 -5.45
N GLY A 97 -0.79 0.01 -5.52
CA GLY A 97 -0.14 -1.29 -5.42
C GLY A 97 -1.08 -2.40 -4.97
N ARG A 98 -0.47 -3.55 -4.70
CA ARG A 98 -1.18 -4.76 -4.29
C ARG A 98 -0.66 -5.25 -2.95
N ASN A 99 -1.52 -5.96 -2.24
CA ASN A 99 -1.20 -6.65 -0.99
C ASN A 99 -0.68 -5.73 0.12
N PHE A 100 -1.34 -4.60 0.37
CA PHE A 100 -1.01 -3.75 1.50
C PHE A 100 -2.23 -3.32 2.31
N SER A 101 -2.00 -3.04 3.59
CA SER A 101 -2.99 -2.54 4.53
C SER A 101 -2.60 -1.14 5.02
N ILE A 102 -3.60 -0.36 5.40
CA ILE A 102 -3.43 0.93 6.05
C ILE A 102 -4.20 0.86 7.36
N THR A 103 -3.48 0.71 8.48
CA THR A 103 -4.13 0.67 9.81
C THR A 103 -4.42 2.06 10.36
N ASN A 104 -3.67 3.07 9.92
CA ASN A 104 -3.86 4.45 10.32
C ASN A 104 -3.79 5.37 9.10
N THR A 105 -4.91 6.02 8.79
CA THR A 105 -5.00 6.97 7.67
C THR A 105 -4.71 8.41 8.09
N SER A 106 -4.59 8.71 9.38
CA SER A 106 -4.37 10.07 9.87
C SER A 106 -3.12 10.76 9.32
N PRO A 107 -2.01 10.05 8.99
CA PRO A 107 -0.85 10.67 8.38
C PRO A 107 -1.04 10.93 6.88
N LEU A 108 -2.01 10.31 6.20
CA LEU A 108 -2.18 10.36 4.74
C LEU A 108 -3.09 11.53 4.31
N GLN A 109 -2.90 12.71 4.90
CA GLN A 109 -3.82 13.85 4.77
C GLN A 109 -3.89 14.44 3.36
N ASN A 110 -2.81 14.30 2.57
CA ASN A 110 -2.71 14.81 1.21
C ASN A 110 -2.96 13.73 0.14
N LEU A 111 -3.30 12.50 0.55
CA LEU A 111 -3.46 11.38 -0.38
C LEU A 111 -4.75 11.54 -1.18
N LYS A 112 -4.60 11.78 -2.48
CA LYS A 112 -5.71 11.93 -3.45
C LYS A 112 -6.04 10.63 -4.18
N VAL A 113 -5.04 9.79 -4.40
CA VAL A 113 -5.18 8.56 -5.20
C VAL A 113 -4.76 7.36 -4.36
N LEU A 114 -5.67 6.41 -4.16
CA LEU A 114 -5.45 5.18 -3.39
C LEU A 114 -5.91 3.96 -4.19
N HIS A 115 -4.96 3.11 -4.59
CA HIS A 115 -5.23 1.85 -5.29
C HIS A 115 -4.61 0.73 -4.46
N MET A 116 -5.43 -0.18 -3.93
CA MET A 116 -4.95 -1.21 -3.02
C MET A 116 -5.64 -2.56 -3.24
N THR A 117 -4.92 -3.65 -2.96
CA THR A 117 -5.53 -4.98 -2.84
C THR A 117 -5.60 -5.39 -1.38
N VAL A 118 -6.80 -5.67 -0.88
CA VAL A 118 -7.07 -6.09 0.49
C VAL A 118 -7.20 -7.61 0.54
N GLY A 119 -6.34 -8.25 1.33
CA GLY A 119 -6.35 -9.70 1.55
C GLY A 119 -7.27 -10.17 2.66
N GLU A 120 -7.57 -9.28 3.60
CA GLU A 120 -8.39 -9.56 4.75
C GLU A 120 -9.81 -9.01 4.54
N PRO A 121 -10.82 -9.56 5.22
CA PRO A 121 -12.16 -9.00 5.19
C PRO A 121 -12.15 -7.54 5.67
N MET A 122 -12.69 -6.61 4.86
CA MET A 122 -12.87 -5.24 5.31
C MET A 122 -13.89 -5.19 6.45
N HIS A 123 -13.49 -4.62 7.59
CA HIS A 123 -14.41 -4.40 8.70
C HIS A 123 -15.27 -3.14 8.47
N LYS A 124 -16.42 -3.05 9.15
CA LYS A 124 -17.31 -1.88 9.11
C LYS A 124 -16.64 -0.54 9.46
N PHE A 125 -15.46 -0.58 10.09
CA PHE A 125 -14.71 0.59 10.55
C PHE A 125 -13.50 0.94 9.66
N PHE A 126 -13.43 0.40 8.43
CA PHE A 126 -12.38 0.77 7.49
C PHE A 126 -12.45 2.28 7.19
N SER A 127 -11.44 3.01 7.63
CA SER A 127 -11.34 4.45 7.44
C SER A 127 -10.52 4.76 6.19
N LEU A 128 -10.99 5.70 5.39
CA LEU A 128 -10.26 6.21 4.22
C LEU A 128 -9.51 7.50 4.60
N PRO A 129 -8.38 7.81 3.93
CA PRO A 129 -7.77 9.12 4.06
C PRO A 129 -8.73 10.23 3.58
N PRO A 130 -8.73 11.40 4.24
CA PRO A 130 -9.80 12.41 4.08
C PRO A 130 -9.80 13.10 2.71
N ALA A 131 -8.67 13.10 2.00
CA ALA A 131 -8.50 13.81 0.73
C ALA A 131 -8.58 12.89 -0.51
N VAL A 132 -9.00 11.63 -0.35
CA VAL A 132 -9.04 10.68 -1.47
C VAL A 132 -10.13 11.08 -2.47
N GLU A 133 -9.71 11.28 -3.71
CA GLU A 133 -10.54 11.61 -4.87
C GLU A 133 -10.68 10.40 -5.81
N GLU A 134 -9.66 9.55 -5.88
CA GLU A 134 -9.61 8.33 -6.72
C GLU A 134 -9.33 7.11 -5.83
N LEU A 135 -10.26 6.15 -5.81
CA LEU A 135 -10.20 4.94 -4.99
C LEU A 135 -10.44 3.68 -5.83
N GLU A 136 -9.48 2.77 -5.82
CA GLU A 136 -9.64 1.42 -6.35
C GLU A 136 -9.26 0.38 -5.28
N ILE A 137 -10.19 -0.53 -4.99
CA ILE A 137 -9.98 -1.63 -4.04
C ILE A 137 -10.24 -2.95 -4.74
N TRP A 138 -9.24 -3.82 -4.77
CA TRP A 138 -9.40 -5.22 -5.16
C TRP A 138 -9.38 -6.08 -3.91
N SER A 139 -10.21 -7.13 -3.86
CA SER A 139 -10.16 -8.10 -2.77
C SER A 139 -10.13 -9.51 -3.30
N SER A 140 -9.24 -10.32 -2.72
CA SER A 140 -9.21 -11.78 -2.92
C SER A 140 -9.88 -12.53 -1.75
N ALA A 141 -10.40 -11.81 -0.74
CA ALA A 141 -11.10 -12.40 0.38
C ALA A 141 -12.36 -13.10 -0.13
N ARG A 142 -12.48 -14.39 0.15
CA ARG A 142 -13.73 -15.12 -0.11
C ARG A 142 -14.81 -14.46 0.76
N LEU A 143 -15.91 -14.02 0.16
CA LEU A 143 -17.10 -13.62 0.89
C LEU A 143 -17.58 -14.82 1.70
N THR A 144 -17.23 -14.89 2.98
CA THR A 144 -17.88 -15.83 3.89
C THR A 144 -19.28 -15.29 4.12
N SER A 145 -20.28 -15.97 3.57
CA SER A 145 -21.69 -15.69 3.86
C SER A 145 -21.86 -15.59 5.38
N PRO A 146 -22.60 -14.61 5.91
CA PRO A 146 -22.93 -14.61 7.33
C PRO A 146 -23.65 -15.91 7.64
N THR A 147 -23.07 -16.73 8.51
CA THR A 147 -23.78 -17.86 9.11
C THR A 147 -24.90 -17.26 9.96
N TYR A 148 -26.09 -17.12 9.38
CA TYR A 148 -27.28 -16.90 10.15
C TYR A 148 -27.52 -18.18 10.95
N THR A 149 -27.06 -18.21 12.20
CA THR A 149 -27.56 -19.18 13.17
C THR A 149 -29.04 -18.86 13.33
N SER A 150 -29.89 -19.58 12.59
CA SER A 150 -31.32 -19.62 12.83
C SER A 150 -31.49 -20.16 14.24
N VAL A 151 -31.76 -19.26 15.19
CA VAL A 151 -32.23 -19.65 16.51
C VAL A 151 -33.63 -20.19 16.27
N ALA A 152 -33.77 -21.51 16.23
CA ALA A 152 -35.07 -22.15 16.17
C ALA A 152 -35.92 -21.61 17.35
N PRO A 153 -37.18 -21.21 17.12
CA PRO A 153 -38.03 -20.77 18.21
C PRO A 153 -38.25 -21.96 19.14
N SER A 154 -37.78 -21.82 20.38
CA SER A 154 -38.11 -22.73 21.47
C SER A 154 -39.62 -22.74 21.64
N THR A 155 -40.26 -23.85 21.26
CA THR A 155 -41.67 -24.11 21.52
C THR A 155 -41.84 -24.25 23.03
N SER A 156 -42.35 -23.21 23.68
CA SER A 156 -42.84 -23.26 25.05
C SER A 156 -44.11 -24.11 25.06
N SER A 157 -44.04 -25.27 25.72
CA SER A 157 -45.15 -26.20 25.91
C SER A 157 -46.34 -25.50 26.59
N LEU A 158 -47.50 -25.51 25.92
CA LEU A 158 -48.79 -25.20 26.54
C LEU A 158 -49.14 -26.34 27.51
N ASN A 159 -49.05 -26.08 28.81
CA ASN A 159 -49.69 -26.91 29.82
C ASN A 159 -51.21 -26.69 29.74
N ALA A 160 -51.90 -27.55 28.99
CA ALA A 160 -53.34 -27.75 29.16
C ALA A 160 -53.55 -28.62 30.41
N LEU A 161 -53.97 -27.98 31.50
CA LEU A 161 -54.54 -28.68 32.65
C LEU A 161 -55.87 -29.31 32.23
N SER A 162 -55.94 -30.64 32.30
CA SER A 162 -57.21 -31.37 32.29
C SER A 162 -57.28 -32.25 33.54
N SER A 163 -58.30 -31.95 34.35
CA SER A 163 -59.11 -32.88 35.16
C SER A 163 -58.52 -33.51 36.43
N CYS A 164 -59.01 -33.04 37.59
CA CYS A 164 -59.97 -33.74 38.47
C CYS A 164 -60.69 -32.71 39.35
#